data_AF-A0AAV4AJG6-F1
#
_entry.id   AF-A0AAV4AJG6-F1
#
_cell.length_a   1.000
_cell.length_b   1.000
_cell.length_c   1.000
_cell.angle_alpha   90.00
_cell.angle_beta   90.00
_cell.angle_gamma   90.00
#
_symmetry.space_group_name_H-M   'P 1'
#
loop_
_entity.id
_entity.type
_entity.pdbx_description
1 polymer ?
#
loop_
_entity_poly.entity_id
_entity_poly.type
_entity_poly.pdbx_seq_one_letter_code
_entity_poly.pdbx_strand_id
1 'polypeptide(L)'
;MAPLRTSFIIRSVYDLLPSNANLVRWGKKDDPTYPLCQGRQTTEHELSSCKVVLSQGRYTWRQNRVLQELASVISTAKGEIGSSSISSTVLTTEGGVKKWHGGSIPINTHRKGLLDGCDDWVVSADLPEWERHPDVIRKTALRPDIVIRSASTQKIIMVELTVPYESRMEEARAFKKGKYLDLTK
;
A
#
# COMPACT_ATOMS: atom_id res chain seq x y z
N MET A 1 -11.91 17.82 -5.14
CA MET A 1 -10.54 17.82 -4.54
C MET A 1 -9.98 19.23 -4.62
N ALA A 2 -9.45 19.79 -3.52
CA ALA A 2 -8.94 21.16 -3.51
C ALA A 2 -7.73 21.33 -4.48
N PRO A 3 -7.63 22.41 -5.27
CA PRO A 3 -6.57 22.63 -6.27
C PRO A 3 -5.13 22.44 -5.74
N LEU A 4 -4.91 22.77 -4.46
CA LEU A 4 -3.62 22.61 -3.79
C LEU A 4 -3.19 21.14 -3.67
N ARG A 5 -4.14 20.21 -3.48
CA ARG A 5 -3.84 18.77 -3.35
C ARG A 5 -3.36 18.20 -4.69
N THR A 6 -4.02 18.56 -5.78
CA THR A 6 -3.62 18.13 -7.13
C THR A 6 -2.24 18.68 -7.49
N SER A 7 -2.00 19.97 -7.22
CA SER A 7 -0.69 20.59 -7.43
C SER A 7 0.42 19.88 -6.66
N PHE A 8 0.18 19.57 -5.37
CA PHE A 8 1.13 18.83 -4.54
C PHE A 8 1.45 17.46 -5.13
N ILE A 9 0.43 16.67 -5.50
CA ILE A 9 0.62 15.32 -6.05
C ILE A 9 1.46 15.34 -7.32
N ILE A 10 1.14 16.24 -8.25
CA ILE A 10 1.90 16.37 -9.50
C ILE A 10 3.35 16.71 -9.18
N ARG A 11 3.59 17.69 -8.30
CA ARG A 11 4.96 18.09 -7.93
C ARG A 11 5.72 17.01 -7.17
N SER A 12 5.05 16.21 -6.35
CA SER A 12 5.70 15.10 -5.64
C SER A 12 6.14 13.99 -6.59
N VAL A 13 5.35 13.71 -7.63
CA VAL A 13 5.67 12.66 -8.63
C VAL A 13 6.88 13.06 -9.46
N TYR A 14 6.97 14.33 -9.89
CA TYR A 14 8.06 14.78 -10.77
C TYR A 14 9.28 15.34 -10.04
N ASP A 15 9.44 15.07 -8.74
CA ASP A 15 10.50 15.64 -7.90
C ASP A 15 10.63 17.17 -8.04
N LEU A 16 9.49 17.88 -7.99
CA LEU A 16 9.38 19.34 -8.07
C LEU A 16 8.98 19.96 -6.71
N LEU A 17 9.10 19.19 -5.63
CA LEU A 17 8.94 19.70 -4.28
C LEU A 17 10.18 20.51 -3.85
N PRO A 18 10.06 21.44 -2.90
CA PRO A 18 11.15 22.33 -2.47
C PRO A 18 12.21 21.61 -1.60
N SER A 19 12.81 20.53 -2.11
CA SER A 19 14.03 19.95 -1.55
C SER A 19 15.20 20.93 -1.67
N ASN A 20 16.22 20.88 -0.81
CA ASN A 20 17.35 21.81 -0.96
C ASN A 20 18.04 21.67 -2.32
N ALA A 21 18.11 20.47 -2.91
CA ALA A 21 18.62 20.31 -4.27
C ALA A 21 17.80 21.09 -5.32
N ASN A 22 16.46 21.08 -5.21
CA ASN A 22 15.60 21.86 -6.10
C ASN A 22 15.67 23.36 -5.81
N LEU A 23 15.75 23.77 -4.55
CA LEU A 23 15.90 25.17 -4.18
C LEU A 23 17.19 25.78 -4.74
N VAL A 24 18.29 25.02 -4.74
CA VAL A 24 19.53 25.44 -5.41
C VAL A 24 19.34 25.55 -6.92
N ARG A 25 18.69 24.55 -7.54
CA ARG A 25 18.39 24.58 -8.98
C ARG A 25 17.53 25.79 -9.38
N TRP A 26 16.67 26.28 -8.49
CA TRP A 26 15.82 27.46 -8.71
C TRP A 26 16.46 28.78 -8.30
N GLY A 27 17.74 28.78 -7.88
CA GLY A 27 18.43 29.99 -7.41
C GLY A 27 17.84 30.58 -6.14
N LYS A 28 17.20 29.76 -5.30
CA LYS A 28 16.60 30.16 -4.01
C LYS A 28 17.47 29.83 -2.80
N LYS A 29 18.51 29.01 -3.00
CA LYS A 29 19.47 28.60 -1.97
C LYS A 29 20.82 28.36 -2.65
N ASP A 30 21.90 28.49 -1.89
CA ASP A 30 23.26 28.25 -2.41
C ASP A 30 23.75 26.81 -2.20
N ASP A 31 23.25 26.13 -1.17
CA ASP A 31 23.73 24.82 -0.74
C ASP A 31 22.61 23.75 -0.69
N PRO A 32 22.77 22.60 -1.39
CA PRO A 32 21.78 21.53 -1.43
C PRO A 32 21.84 20.59 -0.21
N THR A 33 22.67 20.90 0.79
CA THR A 33 22.94 20.02 1.95
C THR A 33 21.71 19.79 2.83
N TYR A 34 21.51 18.54 3.25
CA TYR A 34 20.43 18.11 4.13
C TYR A 34 20.79 18.39 5.60
N PRO A 35 19.95 19.11 6.37
CA PRO A 35 20.29 19.49 7.74
C PRO A 35 20.57 18.30 8.67
N LEU A 36 19.96 17.13 8.44
CA LEU A 36 20.10 15.99 9.34
C LEU A 36 21.36 15.16 9.11
N CYS A 37 21.75 14.95 7.85
CA CYS A 37 22.85 14.02 7.52
C CYS A 37 23.99 14.66 6.74
N GLN A 38 23.90 15.96 6.46
CA GLN A 38 24.89 16.73 5.70
C GLN A 38 25.17 16.19 4.27
N GLY A 39 24.32 15.31 3.75
CA GLY A 39 24.35 14.83 2.36
C GLY A 39 23.51 15.72 1.45
N ARG A 40 23.56 15.51 0.14
CA ARG A 40 22.70 16.23 -0.81
C ARG A 40 21.22 15.88 -0.58
N GLN A 41 20.37 16.86 -0.27
CA GLN A 41 18.94 16.64 -0.05
C GLN A 41 18.16 16.60 -1.36
N THR A 42 17.89 15.39 -1.85
CA THR A 42 16.86 15.10 -2.85
C THR A 42 15.64 14.47 -2.19
N THR A 43 14.50 14.45 -2.89
CA THR A 43 13.30 13.73 -2.43
C THR A 43 13.60 12.24 -2.25
N GLU A 44 14.34 11.63 -3.18
CA GLU A 44 14.82 10.25 -3.06
C GLU A 44 15.63 10.03 -1.78
N HIS A 45 16.60 10.91 -1.52
CA HIS A 45 17.46 10.81 -0.34
C HIS A 45 16.65 10.85 0.95
N GLU A 46 15.79 11.85 1.10
CA GLU A 46 14.99 12.06 2.30
C GLU A 46 13.96 10.92 2.54
N LEU A 47 13.34 10.43 1.46
CA LEU A 47 12.29 9.42 1.58
C LEU A 47 12.84 8.00 1.68
N SER A 48 14.00 7.68 1.09
CA SER A 48 14.43 6.27 0.94
C SER A 48 15.89 5.95 1.28
N SER A 49 16.82 6.92 1.21
CA SER A 49 18.26 6.62 1.21
C SER A 49 19.08 7.29 2.32
N CYS A 50 18.45 8.09 3.18
CA CYS A 50 19.14 8.79 4.27
C CYS A 50 19.40 7.88 5.46
N LYS A 51 20.68 7.62 5.75
CA LYS A 51 21.12 6.77 6.87
C LYS A 51 20.67 7.29 8.24
N VAL A 52 20.70 8.61 8.45
CA VAL A 52 20.26 9.23 9.72
C VAL A 52 18.75 9.07 9.92
N VAL A 53 17.97 9.24 8.85
CA VAL A 53 16.50 9.04 8.89
C VAL A 53 16.16 7.58 9.15
N LEU A 54 16.91 6.64 8.56
CA LEU A 54 16.82 5.21 8.83
C LEU A 54 17.13 4.90 10.30
N SER A 55 18.26 5.36 10.83
CA SER A 55 18.68 5.07 12.21
C SER A 55 17.77 5.69 13.25
N GLN A 56 17.11 6.81 12.93
CA GLN A 56 16.08 7.43 13.77
C GLN A 56 14.72 6.70 13.72
N GLY A 57 14.57 5.63 12.93
CA GLY A 57 13.34 4.85 12.83
C GLY A 57 12.20 5.55 12.06
N ARG A 58 12.48 6.64 11.33
CA ARG A 58 11.42 7.37 10.61
C ARG A 58 10.82 6.54 9.47
N TYR A 59 11.60 5.65 8.84
CA TYR A 59 11.08 4.72 7.84
C TYR A 59 10.11 3.73 8.47
N THR A 60 10.46 3.15 9.62
CA THR A 60 9.57 2.30 10.41
C THR A 60 8.29 3.02 10.77
N TRP A 61 8.37 4.28 11.22
CA TRP A 61 7.18 5.07 11.54
C TRP A 61 6.25 5.26 10.33
N ARG A 62 6.80 5.62 9.15
CA ARG A 62 5.99 5.78 7.94
C ARG A 62 5.36 4.46 7.48
N GLN A 63 6.13 3.37 7.52
CA GLN A 63 5.64 2.03 7.17
C GLN A 63 4.52 1.61 8.12
N ASN A 64 4.71 1.77 9.43
CA ASN A 64 3.68 1.47 10.43
C ASN A 64 2.43 2.30 10.20
N ARG A 65 2.55 3.56 9.79
CA ARG A 65 1.37 4.39 9.48
C ARG A 65 0.59 3.86 8.29
N VAL A 66 1.26 3.49 7.20
CA VAL A 66 0.61 2.87 6.03
C VAL A 66 -0.06 1.54 6.43
N LEU A 67 0.65 0.73 7.22
CA LEU A 67 0.18 -0.56 7.68
C LEU A 67 -1.08 -0.43 8.56
N GLN A 68 -1.11 0.54 9.48
CA GLN A 68 -2.28 0.85 10.31
C GLN A 68 -3.50 1.19 9.47
N GLU A 69 -3.37 2.07 8.47
CA GLU A 69 -4.48 2.46 7.61
C GLU A 69 -4.99 1.28 6.77
N LEU A 70 -4.09 0.49 6.18
CA LEU A 70 -4.47 -0.69 5.40
C LEU A 70 -5.18 -1.73 6.25
N ALA A 71 -4.61 -2.06 7.42
CA ALA A 71 -5.19 -3.05 8.31
C ALA A 71 -6.57 -2.59 8.84
N SER A 72 -6.73 -1.28 9.13
CA SER A 72 -8.02 -0.68 9.49
C SER A 72 -9.06 -0.85 8.38
N VAL A 73 -8.73 -0.44 7.13
CA VAL A 73 -9.64 -0.56 5.98
C VAL A 73 -10.05 -2.02 5.73
N ILE A 74 -9.09 -2.96 5.80
CA ILE A 74 -9.37 -4.39 5.61
C ILE A 74 -10.30 -4.89 6.74
N SER A 75 -10.04 -4.52 7.99
CA SER A 75 -10.91 -4.89 9.12
C SER A 75 -12.31 -4.31 9.01
N THR A 76 -12.47 -3.08 8.52
CA THR A 76 -13.79 -2.46 8.29
C THR A 76 -14.54 -3.14 7.15
N ALA A 77 -13.87 -3.46 6.05
CA ALA A 77 -14.48 -4.16 4.91
C ALA A 77 -15.13 -5.49 5.31
N LYS A 78 -14.61 -6.17 6.34
CA LYS A 78 -15.25 -7.36 6.94
C LYS A 78 -16.70 -7.11 7.37
N GLY A 79 -16.97 -5.95 7.99
CA GLY A 79 -18.30 -5.60 8.49
C GLY A 79 -19.28 -5.25 7.36
N GLU A 80 -18.79 -4.73 6.24
CA GLU A 80 -19.61 -4.28 5.11
C GLU A 80 -19.98 -5.38 4.12
N ILE A 81 -19.17 -6.45 4.02
CA ILE A 81 -19.47 -7.62 3.18
C ILE A 81 -20.74 -8.34 3.65
N GLY A 82 -21.10 -8.23 4.93
CA GLY A 82 -22.37 -8.75 5.47
C GLY A 82 -23.63 -7.95 5.09
N SER A 83 -23.49 -6.70 4.60
CA SER A 83 -24.63 -5.81 4.30
C SER A 83 -24.74 -5.36 2.84
N SER A 84 -23.73 -5.64 2.02
CA SER A 84 -23.70 -5.17 0.64
C SER A 84 -24.48 -6.10 -0.28
N SER A 85 -25.75 -5.73 -0.53
CA SER A 85 -26.47 -6.21 -1.71
C SER A 85 -25.64 -5.89 -2.96
N ILE A 86 -25.63 -6.83 -3.91
CA ILE A 86 -24.93 -6.74 -5.20
C ILE A 86 -25.29 -5.40 -5.87
N SER A 87 -24.40 -4.42 -5.79
CA SER A 87 -24.57 -3.16 -6.50
C SER A 87 -24.05 -3.36 -7.92
N SER A 88 -24.97 -3.49 -8.88
CA SER A 88 -24.63 -3.40 -10.28
C SER A 88 -24.07 -2.01 -10.56
N THR A 89 -22.76 -1.93 -10.83
CA THR A 89 -22.15 -0.68 -11.28
C THR A 89 -22.65 -0.40 -12.70
N VAL A 90 -23.69 0.43 -12.83
CA VAL A 90 -24.13 0.95 -14.12
C VAL A 90 -23.14 2.04 -14.53
N LEU A 91 -22.26 1.73 -15.48
CA LEU A 91 -21.45 2.73 -16.15
C LEU A 91 -22.35 3.55 -17.09
N THR A 92 -22.67 4.79 -16.71
CA THR A 92 -23.20 5.79 -17.62
C THR A 92 -22.10 6.78 -17.99
N THR A 93 -21.96 7.08 -19.29
CA THR A 93 -21.13 8.19 -19.75
C THR A 93 -21.91 9.49 -19.65
N GLU A 94 -21.23 10.60 -19.33
CA GLU A 94 -21.80 11.94 -19.49
C GLU A 94 -22.15 12.19 -20.96
N GLY A 95 -23.38 12.68 -21.21
CA GLY A 95 -23.89 12.96 -22.56
C GLY A 95 -24.96 11.96 -22.97
N GLY A 96 -26.22 12.30 -22.66
CA GLY A 96 -27.36 11.42 -22.86
C GLY A 96 -27.59 10.97 -24.32
N VAL A 97 -28.22 9.80 -24.40
CA VAL A 97 -29.11 9.31 -25.46
C VAL A 97 -28.44 8.78 -26.74
N LYS A 98 -27.87 7.56 -26.70
CA LYS A 98 -28.11 6.49 -27.72
C LYS A 98 -28.02 5.11 -27.06
N LYS A 99 -29.15 4.39 -26.95
CA LYS A 99 -29.17 2.97 -26.55
C LYS A 99 -28.67 2.13 -27.71
N TRP A 100 -27.57 1.40 -27.53
CA TRP A 100 -27.18 0.37 -28.51
C TRP A 100 -28.16 -0.80 -28.46
N HIS A 101 -28.57 -1.28 -29.63
CA HIS A 101 -29.21 -2.59 -29.81
C HIS A 101 -28.12 -3.67 -29.82
N GLY A 102 -27.43 -3.83 -28.69
CA GLY A 102 -26.37 -4.82 -28.51
C GLY A 102 -26.57 -5.41 -27.13
N GLY A 103 -26.89 -6.72 -27.10
CA GLY A 103 -27.41 -7.41 -25.92
C GLY A 103 -26.64 -7.13 -24.64
N SER A 104 -27.37 -7.11 -23.53
CA SER A 104 -26.81 -7.24 -22.20
C SER A 104 -25.88 -8.45 -22.21
N ILE A 105 -24.57 -8.23 -22.23
CA ILE A 105 -23.64 -9.33 -21.96
C ILE A 105 -23.87 -9.63 -20.47
N PRO A 106 -24.39 -10.81 -20.09
CA PRO A 106 -24.41 -11.16 -18.70
C PRO A 106 -22.94 -11.21 -18.26
N ILE A 107 -22.52 -10.23 -17.46
CA ILE A 107 -21.23 -10.29 -16.76
C ILE A 107 -21.42 -11.34 -15.66
N ASN A 108 -21.46 -12.62 -16.06
CA ASN A 108 -21.39 -13.73 -15.14
C ASN A 108 -19.93 -13.92 -14.75
N THR A 109 -19.44 -12.98 -13.96
CA THR A 109 -18.22 -13.19 -13.20
C THR A 109 -18.48 -12.74 -11.79
N HIS A 110 -19.24 -13.53 -11.03
CA HIS A 110 -18.92 -13.71 -9.62
C HIS A 110 -17.51 -14.31 -9.59
N ARG A 111 -16.48 -13.47 -9.76
CA ARG A 111 -15.11 -13.89 -9.49
C ARG A 111 -15.10 -14.18 -8.01
N LYS A 112 -15.01 -15.46 -7.64
CA LYS A 112 -14.82 -15.87 -6.25
C LYS A 112 -13.62 -15.09 -5.71
N GLY A 113 -13.84 -14.26 -4.69
CA GLY A 113 -12.77 -13.57 -3.99
C GLY A 113 -11.85 -14.57 -3.30
N LEU A 114 -10.65 -14.16 -2.93
CA LEU A 114 -9.70 -15.01 -2.18
C LEU A 114 -10.30 -15.53 -0.85
N LEU A 115 -11.19 -14.72 -0.26
CA LEU A 115 -11.90 -15.00 1.00
C LEU A 115 -13.35 -15.46 0.79
N ASP A 116 -13.72 -15.86 -0.44
CA ASP A 116 -15.06 -16.39 -0.70
C ASP A 116 -15.31 -17.65 0.17
N GLY A 117 -16.48 -17.69 0.79
CA GLY A 117 -16.88 -18.72 1.77
C GLY A 117 -16.14 -18.67 3.11
N CYS A 118 -15.42 -17.58 3.41
CA CYS A 118 -14.78 -17.36 4.70
C CYS A 118 -15.56 -16.26 5.44
N ASP A 119 -16.33 -16.60 6.46
CA ASP A 119 -17.08 -15.61 7.26
C ASP A 119 -16.34 -15.23 8.56
N ASP A 120 -15.43 -16.09 8.99
CA ASP A 120 -14.71 -16.01 10.27
C ASP A 120 -13.30 -15.42 10.15
N TRP A 121 -12.96 -14.80 9.02
CA TRP A 121 -11.59 -14.34 8.80
C TRP A 121 -11.19 -13.22 9.75
N VAL A 122 -9.96 -13.28 10.28
CA VAL A 122 -9.38 -12.30 11.21
C VAL A 122 -8.15 -11.69 10.59
N VAL A 123 -7.95 -10.39 10.81
CA VAL A 123 -6.78 -9.63 10.34
C VAL A 123 -5.83 -9.43 11.50
N SER A 124 -4.54 -9.68 11.27
CA SER A 124 -3.44 -9.29 12.16
C SER A 124 -2.39 -8.53 11.36
N ALA A 125 -1.72 -7.58 11.97
CA ALA A 125 -0.71 -6.75 11.33
C ALA A 125 0.56 -6.71 12.17
N ASP A 126 1.72 -6.54 11.53
CA ASP A 126 3.00 -6.39 12.20
C ASP A 126 3.15 -4.99 12.83
N LEU A 127 2.30 -4.71 13.82
CA LEU A 127 2.26 -3.45 14.54
C LEU A 127 2.37 -3.71 16.04
N PRO A 128 3.02 -2.83 16.82
CA PRO A 128 3.16 -3.00 18.27
C PRO A 128 1.81 -3.12 19.02
N GLU A 129 0.77 -2.50 18.48
CA GLU A 129 -0.56 -2.38 19.10
C GLU A 129 -1.54 -3.47 18.65
N TRP A 130 -1.18 -4.31 17.66
CA TRP A 130 -2.07 -5.31 17.09
C TRP A 130 -1.84 -6.71 17.68
N GLU A 131 -2.86 -7.57 17.54
CA GLU A 131 -2.73 -8.98 17.91
C GLU A 131 -1.56 -9.64 17.18
N ARG A 132 -0.82 -10.48 17.90
CA ARG A 132 0.31 -11.21 17.33
C ARG A 132 -0.18 -12.15 16.22
N HIS A 133 0.68 -12.36 15.22
CA HIS A 133 0.38 -13.30 14.15
C HIS A 133 0.07 -14.71 14.66
N PRO A 134 -0.77 -15.47 13.93
CA PRO A 134 -1.08 -16.86 14.24
C PRO A 134 0.17 -17.74 14.43
N ASP A 135 0.08 -18.74 15.30
CA ASP A 135 1.19 -19.63 15.67
C ASP A 135 1.88 -20.28 14.47
N VAL A 136 1.10 -20.62 13.44
CA VAL A 136 1.62 -21.22 12.20
C VAL A 136 2.60 -20.30 11.48
N ILE A 137 2.37 -18.98 11.47
CA ILE A 137 3.29 -18.00 10.90
C ILE A 137 4.50 -17.82 11.82
N ARG A 138 4.29 -17.77 13.13
CA ARG A 138 5.38 -17.60 14.11
C ARG A 138 6.43 -18.72 14.02
N LYS A 139 6.03 -19.94 13.66
CA LYS A 139 6.94 -21.08 13.45
C LYS A 139 7.89 -20.88 12.25
N THR A 140 7.53 -20.04 11.29
CA THR A 140 8.33 -19.83 10.05
C THR A 140 9.51 -18.87 10.25
N ALA A 141 9.62 -18.22 11.42
CA ALA A 141 10.53 -17.10 11.67
C ALA A 141 10.35 -15.88 10.72
N LEU A 142 9.37 -15.94 9.81
CA LEU A 142 9.00 -14.84 8.93
C LEU A 142 7.91 -13.99 9.59
N ARG A 143 7.85 -12.73 9.16
CA ARG A 143 6.98 -11.71 9.74
C ARG A 143 6.37 -10.88 8.60
N PRO A 144 5.29 -11.38 7.98
CA PRO A 144 4.53 -10.62 6.98
C PRO A 144 3.93 -9.35 7.59
N ASP A 145 3.80 -8.28 6.82
CA ASP A 145 3.20 -7.04 7.35
C ASP A 145 1.72 -7.23 7.74
N ILE A 146 0.92 -7.97 6.95
CA ILE A 146 -0.47 -8.31 7.29
C ILE A 146 -0.70 -9.81 7.08
N VAL A 147 -1.44 -10.44 7.99
CA VAL A 147 -1.92 -11.81 7.87
C VAL A 147 -3.42 -11.83 8.06
N ILE A 148 -4.13 -12.38 7.08
CA ILE A 148 -5.58 -12.64 7.13
C ILE A 148 -5.77 -14.15 7.23
N ARG A 149 -6.50 -14.62 8.24
CA ARG A 149 -6.70 -16.05 8.49
C ARG A 149 -8.16 -16.37 8.69
N SER A 150 -8.65 -17.42 8.04
CA SER A 150 -9.93 -18.08 8.35
C SER A 150 -9.66 -19.43 9.00
N ALA A 151 -10.23 -19.66 10.18
CA ALA A 151 -10.09 -20.94 10.88
C ALA A 151 -11.03 -22.00 10.27
N SER A 152 -12.23 -21.61 9.85
CA SER A 152 -13.22 -22.52 9.26
C SER A 152 -12.72 -23.15 7.96
N THR A 153 -12.11 -22.34 7.09
CA THR A 153 -11.61 -22.80 5.77
C THR A 153 -10.13 -23.17 5.78
N GLN A 154 -9.44 -23.00 6.92
CA GLN A 154 -7.99 -23.19 7.06
C GLN A 154 -7.16 -22.38 6.04
N LYS A 155 -7.69 -21.23 5.58
CA LYS A 155 -6.99 -20.35 4.64
C LYS A 155 -6.19 -19.29 5.37
N ILE A 156 -5.01 -18.99 4.83
CA ILE A 156 -4.14 -17.90 5.28
C ILE A 156 -3.70 -17.09 4.06
N ILE A 157 -3.89 -15.78 4.13
CA ILE A 157 -3.39 -14.81 3.16
C ILE A 157 -2.35 -13.96 3.86
N MET A 158 -1.16 -13.88 3.27
CA MET A 158 -0.08 -13.01 3.74
C MET A 158 0.07 -11.84 2.77
N VAL A 159 0.21 -10.64 3.31
CA VAL A 159 0.47 -9.43 2.56
C VAL A 159 1.78 -8.84 3.08
N GLU A 160 2.73 -8.65 2.17
CA GLU A 160 4.00 -7.98 2.44
C GLU A 160 3.98 -6.62 1.73
N LEU A 161 4.21 -5.57 2.49
CA LEU A 161 4.34 -4.21 2.00
C LEU A 161 5.81 -3.93 1.67
N THR A 162 6.01 -3.15 0.61
CA THR A 162 7.27 -2.47 0.36
C THR A 162 6.97 -1.07 -0.15
N VAL A 163 7.72 -0.07 0.33
CA VAL A 163 7.60 1.33 -0.10
C VAL A 163 8.97 1.82 -0.58
N PRO A 164 9.51 1.27 -1.68
CA PRO A 164 10.78 1.72 -2.22
C PRO A 164 10.61 3.02 -3.00
N TYR A 165 11.72 3.65 -3.37
CA TYR A 165 11.70 4.65 -4.42
C TYR A 165 11.35 4.00 -5.77
N GLU A 166 10.75 4.75 -6.69
CA GLU A 166 10.16 4.21 -7.93
C GLU A 166 11.15 3.38 -8.76
N SER A 167 12.39 3.83 -8.86
CA SER A 167 13.48 3.13 -9.56
C SER A 167 13.80 1.74 -8.99
N ARG A 168 13.36 1.42 -7.77
CA ARG A 168 13.67 0.18 -7.05
C ARG A 168 12.45 -0.70 -6.80
N MET A 169 11.30 -0.38 -7.42
CA MET A 169 10.06 -1.13 -7.21
C MET A 169 10.17 -2.60 -7.61
N GLU A 170 10.76 -2.90 -8.77
CA GLU A 170 10.90 -4.28 -9.26
C GLU A 170 11.87 -5.10 -8.40
N GLU A 171 13.04 -4.55 -8.09
CA GLU A 171 14.05 -5.20 -7.23
C GLU A 171 13.47 -5.52 -5.85
N ALA A 172 12.77 -4.55 -5.24
CA ALA A 172 12.15 -4.74 -3.94
C ALA A 172 11.07 -5.82 -3.98
N ARG A 173 10.24 -5.84 -5.04
CA ARG A 173 9.24 -6.88 -5.25
C ARG A 173 9.89 -8.26 -5.41
N ALA A 174 10.93 -8.39 -6.22
CA ALA A 174 11.63 -9.65 -6.45
C ALA A 174 12.27 -10.17 -5.15
N PHE A 175 12.93 -9.28 -4.40
CA PHE A 175 13.52 -9.60 -3.10
C PHE A 175 12.48 -10.11 -2.10
N LYS A 176 11.36 -9.39 -1.94
CA LYS A 176 10.27 -9.80 -1.04
C LYS A 176 9.61 -11.10 -1.52
N LYS A 177 9.38 -11.28 -2.81
CA LYS A 177 8.83 -12.53 -3.36
C LYS A 177 9.75 -13.72 -3.07
N GLY A 178 11.06 -13.54 -3.22
CA GLY A 178 12.06 -14.56 -2.89
C GLY A 178 12.04 -14.94 -1.40
N LYS A 179 11.91 -13.94 -0.50
CA LYS A 179 11.85 -14.16 0.96
C LYS A 179 10.72 -15.11 1.40
N TYR A 180 9.58 -15.10 0.71
CA TYR A 180 8.40 -15.90 1.06
C TYR A 180 8.15 -17.10 0.13
N LEU A 181 9.06 -17.39 -0.80
CA LEU A 181 8.84 -18.39 -1.85
C LEU A 181 8.55 -19.79 -1.29
N ASP A 182 9.26 -20.18 -0.24
CA ASP A 182 9.14 -21.52 0.35
C ASP A 182 7.82 -21.75 1.12
N LEU A 183 7.08 -20.68 1.44
CA LEU A 183 5.75 -20.79 2.06
C LEU A 183 4.62 -20.99 1.06
N THR A 184 4.91 -20.86 -0.25
CA THR A 184 3.90 -20.92 -1.32
C THR A 184 3.88 -22.27 -2.06
N LYS A 185 4.64 -23.25 -1.56
CA LYS A 185 4.69 -24.63 -2.06
C LYS A 185 3.74 -25.51 -1.26
#